data_AF-A0A4D6M486-F1
#
_entry.id   AF-A0A4D6M486-F1
#
_cell.length_a   1.000
_cell.length_b   1.000
_cell.length_c   1.000
_cell.angle_alpha   90.00
_cell.angle_beta   90.00
_cell.angle_gamma   90.00
#
_symmetry.space_group_name_H-M   'P 1'
#
loop_
_entity.id
_entity.type
_entity.pdbx_description
1 polymer ?
#
loop_
_entity_poly.entity_id
_entity_poly.type
_entity_poly.pdbx_seq_one_letter_code
_entity_poly.pdbx_strand_id
1 'polypeptide(L)'
;MGNIRELSLFELPIKELPVSFHNLIGLQELAIQCDFVQLGSIALTPELPDFRVYKGKGWQWVKSEEGEEKVGSMVSPKMHKFWVLSCNLNDDFFSACFKQLAQVSDLRLRESNVTFLPECIKEFHSLSSLDVNDCKHLQEIRGVPPNLKYFRAINCISLTSTGSSMLLNQHLHEAGGTDFIFPGGTIPEWFHKQRKGTSISFWFRKKFPAKVLCLLIAPVLGDNIIGLVRHMMLINGKVKKQYLLHYLNREVKKMELDYTHLFDLRQSHFSPDDDLMEEVSLEKEWNHVEITYEGLIQSSLIKIIGIHVVKEENSSMEDIRYDDPYAITKPFIIKYTALMLTFIFFTGSFLLFSYF
;
A
#
# COMPACT_ATOMS: atom_id res chain seq x y z
N MET A 1 36.62 23.95 -8.15
CA MET A 1 35.20 24.10 -7.76
C MET A 1 34.68 22.83 -7.07
N GLY A 2 35.41 22.27 -6.10
CA GLY A 2 35.15 20.92 -5.56
C GLY A 2 34.22 20.81 -4.34
N ASN A 3 33.43 21.86 -4.01
CA ASN A 3 32.72 21.93 -2.72
C ASN A 3 31.18 22.06 -2.85
N ILE A 4 30.61 22.00 -4.05
CA ILE A 4 29.17 22.16 -4.22
C ILE A 4 28.49 20.84 -3.84
N ARG A 5 27.75 20.85 -2.72
CA ARG A 5 26.96 19.70 -2.25
C ARG A 5 25.49 19.80 -2.62
N GLU A 6 24.98 21.01 -2.75
CA GLU A 6 23.58 21.25 -3.07
C GLU A 6 23.55 22.26 -4.21
N LEU A 7 22.78 21.96 -5.25
CA LEU A 7 22.60 22.83 -6.40
C LEU A 7 21.12 22.88 -6.76
N SER A 8 20.58 24.09 -6.80
CA SER A 8 19.19 24.31 -7.16
C SER A 8 19.10 25.28 -8.33
N LEU A 9 18.45 24.83 -9.41
CA LEU A 9 18.29 25.55 -10.66
C LEU A 9 16.82 25.92 -10.84
N PHE A 10 16.48 27.20 -10.65
CA PHE A 10 15.10 27.69 -10.72
C PHE A 10 14.93 28.74 -11.80
N GLU A 11 13.91 28.59 -12.63
CA GLU A 11 13.46 29.59 -13.61
C GLU A 11 14.56 30.01 -14.61
N LEU A 12 15.54 29.12 -14.85
CA LEU A 12 16.60 29.36 -15.81
C LEU A 12 16.18 28.86 -17.20
N PRO A 13 16.58 29.54 -18.29
CA PRO A 13 16.31 29.09 -19.67
C PRO A 13 17.28 27.97 -20.10
N ILE A 14 17.48 26.97 -19.23
CA ILE A 14 18.33 25.81 -19.48
C ILE A 14 17.57 24.83 -20.35
N LYS A 15 18.10 24.55 -21.55
CA LYS A 15 17.54 23.55 -22.47
C LYS A 15 18.07 22.14 -22.22
N GLU A 16 19.34 22.04 -21.82
CA GLU A 16 20.03 20.77 -21.58
C GLU A 16 21.02 20.97 -20.43
N LEU A 17 21.19 19.95 -19.59
CA LEU A 17 22.29 19.93 -18.63
C LEU A 17 23.59 19.62 -19.38
N PRO A 18 24.60 20.52 -19.34
CA PRO A 18 25.85 20.26 -20.03
C PRO A 18 26.58 19.09 -19.38
N VAL A 19 27.30 18.31 -20.19
CA VAL A 19 28.09 17.16 -19.72
C VAL A 19 28.99 17.50 -18.53
N SER A 20 29.51 18.73 -18.46
CA SER A 20 30.36 19.22 -17.36
C SER A 20 29.74 19.12 -15.95
N PHE A 21 28.42 18.90 -15.81
CA PHE A 21 27.80 18.53 -14.54
C PHE A 21 28.41 17.26 -13.93
N HIS A 22 29.01 16.38 -14.74
CA HIS A 22 29.75 15.22 -14.24
C HIS A 22 30.94 15.59 -13.35
N ASN A 23 31.46 16.82 -13.43
CA ASN A 23 32.57 17.28 -12.60
C ASN A 23 32.13 17.66 -11.18
N LEU A 24 30.83 17.69 -10.89
CA LEU A 24 30.27 17.96 -9.57
C LEU A 24 30.26 16.68 -8.71
N ILE A 25 31.42 16.04 -8.55
CA ILE A 25 31.61 14.78 -7.79
C ILE A 25 31.19 14.89 -6.32
N GLY A 26 31.14 16.11 -5.75
CA GLY A 26 30.69 16.35 -4.37
C GLY A 26 29.19 16.56 -4.22
N LEU A 27 28.41 16.53 -5.30
CA LEU A 27 27.00 16.93 -5.31
C LEU A 27 26.12 15.85 -4.67
N GLN A 28 25.37 16.25 -3.65
CA GLN A 28 24.46 15.43 -2.87
C GLN A 28 22.99 15.71 -3.20
N GLU A 29 22.65 16.93 -3.59
CA GLU A 29 21.29 17.30 -3.99
C GLU A 29 21.31 18.15 -5.25
N LEU A 30 20.49 17.75 -6.23
CA LEU A 30 20.21 18.53 -7.43
C LEU A 30 18.71 18.74 -7.56
N ALA A 31 18.28 19.99 -7.40
CA ALA A 31 16.90 20.40 -7.62
C ALA A 31 16.80 21.22 -8.92
N ILE A 32 15.91 20.85 -9.83
CA ILE A 32 15.74 21.53 -11.12
C ILE A 32 14.28 21.89 -11.30
N GLN A 33 14.01 23.16 -11.51
CA GLN A 33 12.71 23.72 -11.91
C GLN A 33 12.94 24.70 -13.05
N CYS A 34 13.15 24.16 -14.24
CA CYS A 34 13.42 24.92 -15.46
C CYS A 34 12.51 24.44 -16.59
N ASP A 35 12.09 25.35 -17.46
CA ASP A 35 11.26 24.99 -18.63
C ASP A 35 12.13 24.38 -19.74
N PHE A 36 11.64 23.31 -20.38
CA PHE A 36 12.24 22.63 -21.55
C PHE A 36 13.58 21.90 -21.35
N VAL A 37 13.93 21.51 -20.11
CA VAL A 37 15.13 20.71 -19.87
C VAL A 37 14.98 19.32 -20.49
N GLN A 38 15.87 18.96 -21.41
CA GLN A 38 16.10 17.58 -21.80
C GLN A 38 17.14 16.97 -20.87
N LEU A 39 16.81 15.81 -20.29
CA LEU A 39 17.73 15.04 -19.47
C LEU A 39 18.10 13.76 -20.21
N GLY A 40 19.39 13.64 -20.50
CA GLY A 40 19.99 12.40 -20.97
C GLY A 40 20.46 11.53 -19.81
N SER A 41 20.52 10.23 -20.06
CA SER A 41 21.07 9.22 -19.15
C SER A 41 22.44 9.57 -18.56
N ILE A 42 23.26 10.30 -19.32
CA ILE A 42 24.64 10.67 -18.99
C ILE A 42 24.71 11.86 -18.02
N ALA A 43 23.66 12.70 -17.96
CA ALA A 43 23.65 13.89 -17.11
C ALA A 43 23.49 13.57 -15.61
N LEU A 44 23.06 12.35 -15.28
CA LEU A 44 22.94 11.87 -13.91
C LEU A 44 24.26 11.22 -13.49
N THR A 45 24.99 11.92 -12.62
CA THR A 45 26.20 11.37 -12.01
C THR A 45 25.85 10.17 -11.12
N PRO A 46 26.64 9.09 -11.14
CA PRO A 46 26.39 7.93 -10.28
C PRO A 46 26.31 8.32 -8.80
N GLU A 47 27.05 9.36 -8.39
CA GLU A 47 27.25 9.84 -7.01
C GLU A 47 26.12 10.67 -6.41
N LEU A 48 25.08 11.03 -7.16
CA LEU A 48 24.02 11.93 -6.68
C LEU A 48 22.94 11.18 -5.89
N PRO A 49 22.84 11.34 -4.55
CA PRO A 49 21.85 10.61 -3.74
C PRO A 49 20.43 11.16 -3.85
N ASP A 50 20.27 12.46 -4.12
CA ASP A 50 18.97 13.13 -4.18
C ASP A 50 18.84 13.96 -5.47
N PHE A 51 17.94 13.53 -6.35
CA PHE A 51 17.65 14.21 -7.60
C PHE A 51 16.17 14.56 -7.68
N ARG A 52 15.87 15.85 -7.87
CA ARG A 52 14.51 16.37 -7.86
C ARG A 52 14.28 17.28 -9.06
N VAL A 53 13.27 16.97 -9.84
CA VAL A 53 12.79 17.78 -10.96
C VAL A 53 11.36 18.19 -10.67
N TYR A 54 11.14 19.50 -10.68
CA TYR A 54 9.85 20.13 -10.45
C TYR A 54 9.40 20.84 -11.72
N LYS A 55 8.15 20.61 -12.14
CA LYS A 55 7.34 21.50 -12.99
C LYS A 55 8.14 22.27 -14.05
N GLY A 56 8.61 21.56 -15.08
CA GLY A 56 9.18 22.14 -16.30
C GLY A 56 8.25 21.90 -17.48
N LYS A 57 7.69 22.95 -18.08
CA LYS A 57 6.89 22.78 -19.30
C LYS A 57 7.81 22.23 -20.40
N GLY A 58 7.43 21.13 -21.02
CA GLY A 58 8.21 20.53 -22.11
C GLY A 58 9.48 19.78 -21.65
N TRP A 59 9.58 19.39 -20.38
CA TRP A 59 10.59 18.42 -19.96
C TRP A 59 10.43 17.13 -20.75
N GLN A 60 11.53 16.57 -21.26
CA GLN A 60 11.54 15.32 -22.02
C GLN A 60 12.72 14.45 -21.60
N TRP A 61 12.46 13.16 -21.42
CA TRP A 61 13.50 12.16 -21.32
C TRP A 61 14.01 11.82 -22.72
N VAL A 62 15.32 11.97 -22.93
CA VAL A 62 15.95 11.65 -24.21
C VAL A 62 17.01 10.59 -23.97
N LYS A 63 16.89 9.46 -24.66
CA LYS A 63 17.91 8.41 -24.63
C LYS A 63 19.19 8.96 -25.29
N SER A 64 20.33 8.84 -24.63
CA SER A 64 21.60 9.19 -25.27
C SER A 64 21.95 8.15 -26.33
N GLU A 65 22.36 8.60 -27.52
CA GLU A 65 22.74 7.76 -28.66
C GLU A 65 24.20 7.27 -28.59
N GLU A 66 25.01 7.79 -27.67
CA GLU A 66 26.39 7.34 -27.51
C GLU A 66 26.44 6.06 -26.67
N GLY A 67 27.09 5.04 -27.25
CA GLY A 67 27.01 3.65 -26.85
C GLY A 67 27.19 3.41 -25.36
N GLU A 68 26.57 2.34 -24.89
CA GLU A 68 26.91 1.68 -23.62
C GLU A 68 28.38 1.22 -23.68
N GLU A 69 29.34 2.16 -23.62
CA GLU A 69 30.70 1.81 -23.26
C GLU A 69 30.62 1.14 -21.90
N LYS A 70 31.24 -0.03 -21.83
CA LYS A 70 31.41 -0.82 -20.62
C LYS A 70 32.16 0.02 -19.59
N VAL A 71 31.44 0.86 -18.86
CA VAL A 71 31.92 1.44 -17.61
C VAL A 71 32.08 0.25 -16.68
N GLY A 72 33.35 -0.13 -16.49
CA GLY A 72 33.74 -1.25 -15.66
C GLY A 72 33.09 -1.20 -14.29
N SER A 73 32.97 -2.36 -13.67
CA SER A 73 32.50 -2.58 -12.31
C SER A 73 33.05 -1.51 -11.36
N MET A 74 32.27 -0.45 -11.18
CA MET A 74 32.56 0.64 -10.27
C MET A 74 31.46 0.57 -9.23
N VAL A 75 31.86 0.37 -7.97
CA VAL A 75 30.97 0.32 -6.82
C VAL A 75 30.11 1.56 -6.87
N SER A 76 28.88 1.38 -7.33
CA SER A 76 27.97 2.47 -7.67
C SER A 76 27.31 2.93 -6.38
N PRO A 77 27.34 4.22 -6.06
CA PRO A 77 26.79 4.72 -4.81
C PRO A 77 25.27 4.74 -4.85
N LYS A 78 24.67 4.59 -3.67
CA LYS A 78 23.23 4.38 -3.49
C LYS A 78 22.48 5.68 -3.75
N MET A 79 21.83 5.79 -4.90
CA MET A 79 20.86 6.85 -5.14
C MET A 79 19.64 6.63 -4.25
N HIS A 80 19.27 7.59 -3.41
CA HIS A 80 18.23 7.39 -2.41
C HIS A 80 16.86 7.88 -2.88
N LYS A 81 16.81 9.01 -3.61
CA LYS A 81 15.57 9.68 -4.01
C LYS A 81 15.64 10.17 -5.44
N PHE A 82 14.63 9.82 -6.24
CA PHE A 82 14.44 10.35 -7.59
C PHE A 82 13.01 10.85 -7.73
N TRP A 83 12.86 12.17 -7.72
CA TRP A 83 11.55 12.81 -7.77
C TRP A 83 11.41 13.59 -9.07
N VAL A 84 10.39 13.26 -9.84
CA VAL A 84 10.02 13.92 -11.09
C VAL A 84 8.54 14.27 -10.98
N LEU A 85 8.23 15.56 -10.96
CA LEU A 85 6.89 16.07 -10.70
C LEU A 85 6.41 16.90 -11.90
N SER A 86 5.24 16.53 -12.42
CA SER A 86 4.57 17.21 -13.54
C SER A 86 5.38 17.21 -14.85
N CYS A 87 6.00 16.07 -15.20
CA CYS A 87 6.87 15.94 -16.40
C CYS A 87 6.24 15.07 -17.49
N ASN A 88 6.65 15.32 -18.74
CA ASN A 88 6.29 14.48 -19.89
C ASN A 88 7.30 13.33 -20.01
N LEU A 89 6.98 12.22 -19.35
CA LEU A 89 7.71 10.95 -19.46
C LEU A 89 7.15 10.21 -20.67
N ASN A 90 7.97 9.99 -21.70
CA ASN A 90 7.63 9.07 -22.78
C ASN A 90 7.85 7.62 -22.33
N ASP A 91 7.36 6.66 -23.12
CA ASP A 91 7.55 5.23 -22.86
C ASP A 91 9.06 4.86 -22.79
N ASP A 92 9.92 5.69 -23.36
CA ASP A 92 11.38 5.54 -23.32
C ASP A 92 12.03 5.82 -21.96
N PHE A 93 11.32 6.47 -21.03
CA PHE A 93 11.82 6.66 -19.66
C PHE A 93 12.24 5.34 -19.00
N PHE A 94 11.54 4.25 -19.35
CA PHE A 94 11.84 2.91 -18.86
C PHE A 94 12.51 1.99 -19.89
N SER A 95 12.75 2.43 -21.14
CA SER A 95 13.07 1.55 -22.29
C SER A 95 14.46 0.89 -22.29
N ALA A 96 15.19 0.92 -21.17
CA ALA A 96 16.42 0.17 -20.99
C ALA A 96 16.75 -0.19 -19.54
N CYS A 97 15.77 -0.21 -18.62
CA CYS A 97 16.02 -0.48 -17.20
C CYS A 97 17.18 0.36 -16.67
N PHE A 98 17.02 1.69 -16.73
CA PHE A 98 18.02 2.67 -16.32
C PHE A 98 18.75 2.17 -15.07
N LYS A 99 19.97 1.66 -15.22
CA LYS A 99 20.63 0.89 -14.14
C LYS A 99 20.80 1.73 -12.86
N GLN A 100 20.80 3.05 -13.02
CA GLN A 100 20.81 4.00 -11.92
C GLN A 100 19.46 4.07 -11.18
N LEU A 101 18.31 3.91 -11.85
CA LEU A 101 16.98 3.81 -11.19
C LEU A 101 16.86 2.53 -10.35
N ALA A 102 17.54 1.43 -10.72
CA ALA A 102 17.49 0.19 -9.94
C ALA A 102 18.06 0.33 -8.51
N GLN A 103 18.84 1.39 -8.27
CA GLN A 103 19.43 1.72 -6.96
C GLN A 103 18.55 2.68 -6.15
N VAL A 104 17.54 3.30 -6.77
CA VAL A 104 16.64 4.27 -6.14
C VAL A 104 15.79 3.58 -5.07
N SER A 105 15.71 4.18 -3.88
CA SER A 105 14.85 3.70 -2.79
C SER A 105 13.48 4.40 -2.69
N ASP A 106 13.36 5.63 -3.21
CA ASP A 106 12.12 6.41 -3.28
C ASP A 106 11.99 7.06 -4.66
N LEU A 107 11.04 6.57 -5.46
CA LEU A 107 10.73 7.06 -6.81
C LEU A 107 9.39 7.79 -6.80
N ARG A 108 9.38 9.07 -7.17
CA ARG A 108 8.15 9.85 -7.30
C ARG A 108 8.00 10.36 -8.71
N LEU A 109 6.90 10.03 -9.36
CA LEU A 109 6.58 10.40 -10.74
C LEU A 109 5.26 11.21 -10.79
N ARG A 110 4.91 11.93 -9.73
CA ARG A 110 3.57 12.53 -9.59
C ARG A 110 3.22 13.46 -10.74
N GLU A 111 1.94 13.54 -11.07
CA GLU A 111 1.40 14.40 -12.13
C GLU A 111 2.06 14.18 -13.51
N SER A 112 2.72 13.05 -13.72
CA SER A 112 3.34 12.70 -15.00
C SER A 112 2.34 12.00 -15.92
N ASN A 113 2.62 12.00 -17.22
CA ASN A 113 1.77 11.38 -18.25
C ASN A 113 2.08 9.89 -18.49
N VAL A 114 2.66 9.20 -17.50
CA VAL A 114 2.95 7.76 -17.59
C VAL A 114 1.67 6.98 -17.85
N THR A 115 1.71 6.10 -18.85
CA THR A 115 0.57 5.28 -19.26
C THR A 115 0.61 3.87 -18.66
N PHE A 116 1.79 3.33 -18.37
CA PHE A 116 1.96 2.06 -17.67
C PHE A 116 3.25 2.02 -16.85
N LEU A 117 3.28 1.20 -15.80
CA LEU A 117 4.53 0.78 -15.17
C LEU A 117 5.02 -0.51 -15.84
N PRO A 118 6.25 -0.57 -16.36
CA PRO A 118 6.73 -1.71 -17.12
C PRO A 118 7.15 -2.89 -16.25
N GLU A 119 7.23 -4.07 -16.86
CA GLU A 119 7.66 -5.29 -16.19
C GLU A 119 9.09 -5.20 -15.62
N CYS A 120 9.96 -4.44 -16.29
CA CYS A 120 11.36 -4.27 -15.93
C CYS A 120 11.56 -3.61 -14.54
N ILE A 121 10.55 -2.92 -14.00
CA ILE A 121 10.60 -2.36 -12.63
C ILE A 121 10.78 -3.43 -11.54
N LYS A 122 10.54 -4.72 -11.86
CA LYS A 122 10.86 -5.87 -10.99
C LYS A 122 12.36 -5.94 -10.67
N GLU A 123 13.22 -5.36 -11.50
CA GLU A 123 14.67 -5.30 -11.28
C GLU A 123 15.09 -4.22 -10.26
N PHE A 124 14.16 -3.37 -9.81
CA PHE A 124 14.46 -2.26 -8.91
C PHE A 124 14.46 -2.72 -7.45
N HIS A 125 15.43 -3.57 -7.10
CA HIS A 125 15.50 -4.25 -5.80
C HIS A 125 15.68 -3.30 -4.60
N SER A 126 16.17 -2.08 -4.83
CA SER A 126 16.32 -1.08 -3.75
C SER A 126 15.04 -0.27 -3.52
N LEU A 127 14.08 -0.32 -4.45
CA LEU A 127 12.90 0.54 -4.45
C LEU A 127 11.91 0.10 -3.37
N SER A 128 11.72 0.98 -2.39
CA SER A 128 10.86 0.76 -1.23
C SER A 128 9.62 1.67 -1.22
N SER A 129 9.65 2.78 -1.96
CA SER A 129 8.58 3.76 -2.09
C SER A 129 8.38 4.16 -3.55
N LEU A 130 7.16 4.03 -4.06
CA LEU A 130 6.77 4.47 -5.39
C LEU A 130 5.49 5.31 -5.32
N ASP A 131 5.62 6.58 -5.70
CA ASP A 131 4.51 7.54 -5.76
C ASP A 131 4.24 7.94 -7.22
N VAL A 132 3.08 7.55 -7.72
CA VAL A 132 2.56 7.92 -9.05
C VAL A 132 1.24 8.69 -8.93
N ASN A 133 1.02 9.38 -7.80
CA ASN A 133 -0.18 10.20 -7.59
C ASN A 133 -0.41 11.18 -8.75
N ASP A 134 -1.66 11.40 -9.10
CA ASP A 134 -2.10 12.33 -10.14
C ASP A 134 -1.62 11.96 -11.57
N CYS A 135 -1.07 10.77 -11.79
CA CYS A 135 -0.82 10.20 -13.12
C CYS A 135 -2.12 9.75 -13.78
N LYS A 136 -2.91 10.70 -14.29
CA LYS A 136 -4.28 10.47 -14.78
C LYS A 136 -4.39 9.51 -15.97
N HIS A 137 -3.30 9.32 -16.71
CA HIS A 137 -3.23 8.43 -17.87
C HIS A 137 -2.68 7.03 -17.56
N LEU A 138 -2.28 6.76 -16.31
CA LEU A 138 -1.79 5.45 -15.91
C LEU A 138 -2.91 4.42 -16.00
N GLN A 139 -2.75 3.42 -16.86
CA GLN A 139 -3.76 2.39 -17.17
C GLN A 139 -3.40 1.04 -16.57
N GLU A 140 -2.10 0.71 -16.49
CA GLU A 140 -1.64 -0.65 -16.20
C GLU A 140 -0.33 -0.66 -15.39
N ILE A 141 -0.19 -1.67 -14.53
CA ILE A 141 1.02 -1.98 -13.77
C ILE A 141 1.45 -3.39 -14.18
N ARG A 142 2.50 -3.49 -15.00
CA ARG A 142 3.02 -4.75 -15.55
C ARG A 142 4.10 -5.39 -14.68
N GLY A 143 4.64 -4.65 -13.72
CA GLY A 143 5.64 -5.13 -12.79
C GLY A 143 5.57 -4.41 -11.45
N VAL A 144 6.04 -5.09 -10.41
CA VAL A 144 6.13 -4.54 -9.04
C VAL A 144 7.51 -4.88 -8.50
N PRO A 145 8.25 -3.91 -7.93
CA PRO A 145 9.53 -4.18 -7.28
C PRO A 145 9.37 -5.14 -6.09
N PRO A 146 10.30 -6.07 -5.87
CA PRO A 146 10.17 -7.12 -4.85
C PRO A 146 10.21 -6.58 -3.41
N ASN A 147 10.86 -5.44 -3.18
CA ASN A 147 11.00 -4.83 -1.85
C ASN A 147 10.11 -3.59 -1.66
N LEU A 148 9.13 -3.38 -2.54
CA LEU A 148 8.23 -2.24 -2.47
C LEU A 148 7.38 -2.30 -1.20
N LYS A 149 7.46 -1.26 -0.36
CA LYS A 149 6.69 -1.15 0.88
C LYS A 149 5.54 -0.17 0.74
N TYR A 150 5.80 0.97 0.10
CA TYR A 150 4.84 2.06 -0.07
C TYR A 150 4.51 2.25 -1.54
N PHE A 151 3.22 2.18 -1.87
CA PHE A 151 2.72 2.48 -3.21
C PHE A 151 1.56 3.46 -3.13
N ARG A 152 1.59 4.51 -3.96
CA ARG A 152 0.52 5.53 -4.02
C ARG A 152 0.18 5.84 -5.48
N ALA A 153 -1.09 5.67 -5.83
CA ALA A 153 -1.65 6.00 -7.14
C ALA A 153 -2.98 6.79 -6.99
N ILE A 154 -3.01 7.74 -6.06
CA ILE A 154 -4.17 8.60 -5.82
C ILE A 154 -4.48 9.41 -7.09
N ASN A 155 -5.76 9.55 -7.44
CA ASN A 155 -6.20 10.31 -8.62
C ASN A 155 -5.67 9.77 -9.97
N CYS A 156 -5.22 8.52 -10.03
CA CYS A 156 -4.92 7.81 -11.28
C CYS A 156 -6.20 7.28 -11.93
N ILE A 157 -7.03 8.19 -12.47
CA ILE A 157 -8.40 7.90 -12.90
C ILE A 157 -8.53 6.86 -14.02
N SER A 158 -7.46 6.59 -14.77
CA SER A 158 -7.43 5.59 -15.86
C SER A 158 -6.99 4.20 -15.39
N LEU A 159 -6.56 4.05 -14.14
CA LEU A 159 -6.05 2.78 -13.62
C LEU A 159 -7.24 1.87 -13.28
N THR A 160 -7.40 0.81 -14.08
CA THR A 160 -8.51 -0.13 -13.94
C THR A 160 -8.20 -1.22 -12.91
N SER A 161 -9.22 -2.00 -12.51
CA SER A 161 -9.04 -3.18 -11.67
C SER A 161 -8.11 -4.21 -12.31
N THR A 162 -8.24 -4.45 -13.61
CA THR A 162 -7.34 -5.33 -14.37
C THR A 162 -5.92 -4.77 -14.37
N GLY A 163 -5.78 -3.47 -14.61
CA GLY A 163 -4.48 -2.79 -14.66
C GLY A 163 -3.74 -2.73 -13.33
N SER A 164 -4.44 -2.84 -12.21
CA SER A 164 -3.85 -2.85 -10.85
C SER A 164 -3.76 -4.25 -10.23
N SER A 165 -4.17 -5.31 -10.95
CA SER A 165 -4.26 -6.68 -10.42
C SER A 165 -2.94 -7.23 -9.85
N MET A 166 -1.79 -6.84 -10.40
CA MET A 166 -0.47 -7.20 -9.88
C MET A 166 -0.23 -6.73 -8.44
N LEU A 167 -0.88 -5.63 -8.02
CA LEU A 167 -0.79 -5.09 -6.67
C LEU A 167 -1.61 -5.89 -5.64
N LEU A 168 -2.35 -6.91 -6.06
CA LEU A 168 -3.19 -7.75 -5.19
C LEU A 168 -2.59 -9.15 -4.96
N ASN A 169 -1.35 -9.38 -5.40
CA ASN A 169 -0.67 -10.66 -5.27
C ASN A 169 -0.34 -10.97 -3.79
N GLN A 170 -0.76 -12.14 -3.29
CA GLN A 170 -0.54 -12.54 -1.89
C GLN A 170 0.95 -12.54 -1.48
N HIS A 171 1.82 -13.13 -2.30
CA HIS A 171 3.24 -13.28 -1.99
C HIS A 171 3.96 -11.93 -1.86
N LEU A 172 3.54 -10.93 -2.63
CA LEU A 172 4.06 -9.57 -2.53
C LEU A 172 3.90 -9.02 -1.10
N HIS A 173 2.72 -9.22 -0.50
CA HIS A 173 2.39 -8.65 0.80
C HIS A 173 2.86 -9.49 1.98
N GLU A 174 2.88 -10.82 1.83
CA GLU A 174 3.39 -11.72 2.87
C GLU A 174 4.90 -11.57 3.05
N ALA A 175 5.67 -11.43 1.95
CA ALA A 175 7.12 -11.32 2.00
C ALA A 175 7.64 -9.90 2.32
N GLY A 176 6.98 -8.85 1.80
CA GLY A 176 7.48 -7.47 1.83
C GLY A 176 6.90 -6.56 2.92
N GLY A 177 7.24 -5.27 2.89
CA GLY A 177 6.40 -4.26 3.57
C GLY A 177 5.12 -4.02 2.77
N THR A 178 4.06 -3.50 3.39
CA THR A 178 2.82 -3.24 2.65
C THR A 178 2.10 -2.02 3.21
N ASP A 179 1.96 -1.01 2.38
CA ASP A 179 1.06 0.13 2.53
C ASP A 179 0.79 0.73 1.14
N PHE A 180 -0.26 0.24 0.49
CA PHE A 180 -0.60 0.50 -0.91
C PHE A 180 -1.95 1.20 -0.99
N ILE A 181 -2.01 2.33 -1.72
CA ILE A 181 -3.27 3.02 -2.04
C ILE A 181 -3.38 3.21 -3.54
N PHE A 182 -4.50 2.77 -4.12
CA PHE A 182 -4.78 2.93 -5.53
C PHE A 182 -6.29 2.89 -5.81
N PRO A 183 -6.76 3.49 -6.91
CA PRO A 183 -8.18 3.51 -7.27
C PRO A 183 -8.68 2.12 -7.69
N GLY A 184 -9.96 1.89 -7.44
CA GLY A 184 -10.64 0.64 -7.72
C GLY A 184 -10.17 -0.49 -6.81
N GLY A 185 -10.06 -1.67 -7.40
CA GLY A 185 -9.68 -2.91 -6.74
C GLY A 185 -10.89 -3.80 -6.41
N THR A 186 -10.63 -5.10 -6.50
CA THR A 186 -11.51 -6.15 -5.98
C THR A 186 -10.88 -6.75 -4.74
N ILE A 187 -11.68 -7.39 -3.90
CA ILE A 187 -11.12 -8.11 -2.76
C ILE A 187 -10.29 -9.27 -3.29
N PRO A 188 -9.03 -9.41 -2.88
CA PRO A 188 -8.27 -10.60 -3.20
C PRO A 188 -8.86 -11.82 -2.50
N GLU A 189 -8.99 -12.94 -3.22
CA GLU A 189 -9.60 -14.17 -2.70
C GLU A 189 -8.88 -14.75 -1.48
N TRP A 190 -7.61 -14.41 -1.28
CA TRP A 190 -6.78 -14.88 -0.17
C TRP A 190 -7.04 -14.17 1.18
N PHE A 191 -7.95 -13.19 1.22
CA PHE A 191 -8.38 -12.59 2.49
C PHE A 191 -9.30 -13.53 3.29
N HIS A 192 -8.79 -14.05 4.42
CA HIS A 192 -9.49 -15.03 5.26
C HIS A 192 -10.84 -14.54 5.79
N LYS A 193 -10.92 -13.28 6.22
CA LYS A 193 -12.17 -12.68 6.70
C LYS A 193 -12.41 -11.37 5.98
N GLN A 194 -13.60 -11.24 5.42
CA GLN A 194 -14.09 -10.06 4.74
C GLN A 194 -15.54 -9.79 5.13
N ARG A 195 -15.92 -8.51 5.20
CA ARG A 195 -17.31 -8.13 5.44
C ARG A 195 -17.59 -6.72 4.93
N LYS A 196 -18.87 -6.45 4.72
CA LYS A 196 -19.39 -5.08 4.76
C LYS A 196 -19.59 -4.68 6.22
N GLY A 197 -19.32 -3.42 6.54
CA GLY A 197 -19.50 -2.89 7.89
C GLY A 197 -18.41 -1.91 8.28
N THR A 198 -18.43 -1.51 9.56
CA THR A 198 -17.62 -0.42 10.10
C THR A 198 -16.37 -0.91 10.84
N SER A 199 -16.33 -2.21 11.15
CA SER A 199 -15.21 -2.82 11.84
C SER A 199 -15.02 -4.29 11.47
N ILE A 200 -13.77 -4.75 11.55
CA ILE A 200 -13.38 -6.14 11.37
C ILE A 200 -12.51 -6.56 12.55
N SER A 201 -12.58 -7.83 12.90
CA SER A 201 -11.94 -8.34 14.11
C SER A 201 -11.42 -9.75 13.97
N PHE A 202 -10.44 -10.06 14.79
CA PHE A 202 -9.89 -11.40 15.00
C PHE A 202 -9.51 -11.56 16.46
N TRP A 203 -9.19 -12.79 16.84
CA TRP A 203 -8.75 -13.16 18.17
C TRP A 203 -7.36 -13.76 18.08
N PHE A 204 -6.53 -13.46 19.08
CA PHE A 204 -5.24 -14.09 19.23
C PHE A 204 -4.99 -14.48 20.69
N ARG A 205 -4.13 -15.45 20.92
CA ARG A 205 -3.62 -15.78 22.25
C ARG A 205 -2.11 -15.87 22.27
N LYS A 206 -1.53 -15.82 23.47
CA LYS A 206 -0.07 -15.81 23.73
C LYS A 206 0.66 -14.59 23.16
N LYS A 207 0.79 -14.49 21.83
CA LYS A 207 1.59 -13.47 21.13
C LYS A 207 0.79 -12.84 20.00
N PHE A 208 0.89 -11.51 19.87
CA PHE A 208 0.31 -10.80 18.72
C PHE A 208 1.05 -11.18 17.43
N PRO A 209 0.36 -11.43 16.30
CA PRO A 209 0.99 -11.87 15.05
C PRO A 209 2.10 -10.92 14.56
N ALA A 210 3.16 -11.43 13.95
CA ALA A 210 4.20 -10.55 13.38
C ALA A 210 3.74 -9.75 12.17
N LYS A 211 2.70 -10.20 11.46
CA LYS A 211 2.13 -9.47 10.32
C LYS A 211 0.62 -9.70 10.21
N VAL A 212 -0.12 -8.62 10.07
CA VAL A 212 -1.58 -8.63 9.89
C VAL A 212 -1.92 -7.68 8.75
N LEU A 213 -2.33 -8.23 7.62
CA LEU A 213 -2.72 -7.47 6.45
C LEU A 213 -4.18 -7.04 6.56
N CYS A 214 -4.42 -5.75 6.33
CA CYS A 214 -5.72 -5.11 6.39
C CYS A 214 -6.06 -4.53 5.04
N LEU A 215 -7.33 -4.70 4.62
CA LEU A 215 -7.88 -4.15 3.40
C LEU A 215 -9.04 -3.23 3.75
N LEU A 216 -9.05 -2.04 3.15
CA LEU A 216 -10.19 -1.12 3.12
C LEU A 216 -10.50 -0.78 1.66
N ILE A 217 -11.76 -0.93 1.27
CA ILE A 217 -12.28 -0.40 0.00
C ILE A 217 -13.41 0.58 0.32
N ALA A 218 -13.20 1.85 -0.03
CA ALA A 218 -14.18 2.91 0.19
C ALA A 218 -14.00 4.09 -0.77
N PRO A 219 -15.06 4.85 -1.11
CA PRO A 219 -14.99 6.03 -1.97
C PRO A 219 -14.54 7.25 -1.17
N VAL A 220 -13.46 7.10 -0.43
CA VAL A 220 -12.93 8.14 0.45
C VAL A 220 -11.41 8.09 0.49
N LEU A 221 -10.82 9.25 0.67
CA LEU A 221 -9.45 9.38 1.13
C LEU A 221 -9.48 10.11 2.47
N GLY A 222 -8.56 9.74 3.35
CA GLY A 222 -8.41 10.46 4.61
C GLY A 222 -7.50 11.66 4.43
N ASP A 223 -6.39 11.67 5.18
CA ASP A 223 -5.44 12.77 5.26
C ASP A 223 -5.13 13.44 3.89
N ASN A 224 -5.41 14.74 3.73
CA ASN A 224 -5.13 15.48 2.47
C ASN A 224 -3.66 15.42 2.00
N ILE A 225 -2.71 15.09 2.88
CA ILE A 225 -1.28 15.00 2.57
C ILE A 225 -0.90 13.58 2.11
N ILE A 226 -1.45 12.55 2.75
CA ILE A 226 -1.00 11.14 2.56
C ILE A 226 -2.06 10.29 1.84
N GLY A 227 -3.30 10.77 1.76
CA GLY A 227 -4.49 10.08 1.23
C GLY A 227 -5.04 8.98 2.14
N LEU A 228 -4.44 8.74 3.29
CA LEU A 228 -4.75 7.60 4.16
C LEU A 228 -5.97 7.83 5.03
N VAL A 229 -6.92 6.89 4.98
CA VAL A 229 -7.96 6.78 6.00
C VAL A 229 -7.33 6.24 7.28
N ARG A 230 -7.55 6.94 8.39
CA ARG A 230 -7.03 6.53 9.69
C ARG A 230 -7.80 5.32 10.21
N HIS A 231 -7.10 4.22 10.44
CA HIS A 231 -7.66 3.11 11.19
C HIS A 231 -7.43 3.30 12.70
N MET A 232 -8.27 2.65 13.49
CA MET A 232 -8.14 2.55 14.92
C MET A 232 -8.09 1.08 15.29
N MET A 233 -7.14 0.71 16.13
CA MET A 233 -7.03 -0.64 16.67
C MET A 233 -7.43 -0.65 18.14
N LEU A 234 -8.40 -1.49 18.47
CA LEU A 234 -8.81 -1.78 19.83
C LEU A 234 -8.37 -3.19 20.20
N ILE A 235 -7.77 -3.35 21.37
CA ILE A 235 -7.49 -4.66 21.95
C ILE A 235 -8.30 -4.79 23.24
N ASN A 236 -9.17 -5.81 23.30
CA ASN A 236 -10.10 -6.03 24.40
C ASN A 236 -10.96 -4.79 24.72
N GLY A 237 -11.38 -4.07 23.68
CA GLY A 237 -12.18 -2.83 23.80
C GLY A 237 -11.40 -1.59 24.21
N LYS A 238 -10.09 -1.69 24.52
CA LYS A 238 -9.23 -0.55 24.78
C LYS A 238 -8.58 -0.07 23.48
N VAL A 239 -8.74 1.21 23.15
CA VAL A 239 -8.02 1.83 22.03
C VAL A 239 -6.54 1.76 22.34
N LYS A 240 -5.79 1.01 21.52
CA LYS A 240 -4.34 0.89 21.69
C LYS A 240 -3.58 1.95 20.94
N LYS A 241 -4.13 2.38 19.80
CA LYS A 241 -3.47 3.36 18.95
C LYS A 241 -4.48 4.37 18.42
N GLN A 242 -4.30 5.59 18.88
CA GLN A 242 -4.84 6.80 18.28
C GLN A 242 -3.63 7.52 17.66
N TYR A 243 -3.65 7.70 16.34
CA TYR A 243 -2.55 8.35 15.64
C TYR A 243 -2.26 9.74 16.24
N LEU A 244 -1.08 9.89 16.88
CA LEU A 244 -0.53 11.15 17.39
C LEU A 244 0.01 12.04 16.25
N LEU A 245 -0.77 12.26 15.20
CA LEU A 245 -0.69 13.52 14.47
C LEU A 245 -1.74 14.44 15.10
N HIS A 246 -1.44 14.86 16.33
CA HIS A 246 -2.04 16.05 16.94
C HIS A 246 -1.91 17.20 15.93
N TYR A 247 -2.95 18.04 15.81
CA TYR A 247 -2.99 19.35 15.14
C TYR A 247 -3.77 19.55 13.84
N LEU A 248 -4.42 18.56 13.22
CA LEU A 248 -5.40 18.92 12.17
C LEU A 248 -6.67 18.10 12.34
N ASN A 249 -7.80 18.80 12.49
CA ASN A 249 -9.11 18.32 12.10
C ASN A 249 -9.00 17.90 10.62
N ARG A 250 -8.70 16.62 10.36
CA ARG A 250 -8.56 16.12 9.00
C ARG A 250 -9.88 15.47 8.62
N GLU A 251 -10.61 16.14 7.74
CA GLU A 251 -11.86 15.64 7.18
C GLU A 251 -11.57 14.46 6.25
N VAL A 252 -12.46 13.46 6.30
CA VAL A 252 -12.48 12.41 5.29
C VAL A 252 -13.11 12.99 4.03
N LYS A 253 -12.39 12.97 2.92
CA LYS A 253 -12.89 13.47 1.65
C LYS A 253 -13.59 12.36 0.90
N LYS A 254 -14.88 12.56 0.59
CA LYS A 254 -15.60 11.70 -0.34
C LYS A 254 -15.06 11.87 -1.76
N MET A 255 -14.81 10.75 -2.41
CA MET A 255 -14.27 10.65 -3.75
C MET A 255 -15.32 10.09 -4.71
N GLU A 256 -15.13 10.33 -6.00
CA GLU A 256 -15.94 9.72 -7.05
C GLU A 256 -15.57 8.26 -7.27
N LEU A 257 -14.28 7.94 -7.14
CA LEU A 257 -13.74 6.60 -7.25
C LEU A 257 -13.65 5.92 -5.88
N ASP A 258 -13.81 4.60 -5.89
CA ASP A 258 -13.38 3.77 -4.78
C ASP A 258 -11.87 3.74 -4.72
N TYR A 259 -11.32 3.68 -3.51
CA TYR A 259 -9.92 3.45 -3.27
C TYR A 259 -9.73 2.16 -2.48
N THR A 260 -8.79 1.35 -2.93
CA THR A 260 -8.22 0.24 -2.17
C THR A 260 -7.06 0.76 -1.34
N HIS A 261 -7.12 0.53 -0.03
CA HIS A 261 -6.01 0.70 0.89
C HIS A 261 -5.66 -0.67 1.50
N LEU A 262 -4.49 -1.18 1.15
CA LEU A 262 -3.96 -2.45 1.62
C LEU A 262 -2.69 -2.19 2.44
N PHE A 263 -2.69 -2.55 3.72
CA PHE A 263 -1.59 -2.22 4.62
C PHE A 263 -1.32 -3.31 5.64
N ASP A 264 -0.07 -3.37 6.11
CA ASP A 264 0.30 -4.15 7.29
C ASP A 264 0.01 -3.33 8.55
N LEU A 265 -0.90 -3.86 9.38
CA LEU A 265 -1.32 -3.29 10.67
C LEU A 265 -0.14 -3.13 11.65
N ARG A 266 1.04 -3.72 11.39
CA ARG A 266 2.26 -3.53 12.20
C ARG A 266 3.31 -2.62 11.58
N GLN A 267 3.13 -2.15 10.33
CA GLN A 267 4.05 -1.20 9.69
C GLN A 267 3.43 0.17 9.45
N SER A 268 2.12 0.32 9.67
CA SER A 268 1.41 1.58 9.57
C SER A 268 1.79 2.57 10.68
N HIS A 269 2.91 3.28 10.50
CA HIS A 269 3.39 4.40 11.32
C HIS A 269 3.41 4.13 12.83
N PHE A 270 4.11 3.08 13.25
CA PHE A 270 4.43 2.87 14.66
C PHE A 270 5.77 3.49 15.00
N SER A 271 5.80 4.17 16.15
CA SER A 271 7.04 4.33 16.90
C SER A 271 7.58 2.92 17.21
N PRO A 272 8.86 2.64 16.96
CA PRO A 272 9.52 1.40 17.41
C PRO A 272 9.40 1.15 18.92
N ASP A 273 9.16 2.21 19.70
CA ASP A 273 9.04 2.16 21.17
C ASP A 273 7.61 1.86 21.67
N ASP A 274 6.61 1.79 20.78
CA ASP A 274 5.22 1.50 21.16
C ASP A 274 5.01 -0.02 21.23
N ASP A 275 5.53 -0.60 22.30
CA ASP A 275 5.46 -2.04 22.56
C ASP A 275 3.99 -2.43 22.75
N LEU A 276 3.36 -2.93 21.67
CA LEU A 276 2.01 -3.53 21.68
C LEU A 276 1.84 -4.61 22.78
N MET A 277 2.95 -5.00 23.38
CA MET A 277 3.15 -6.00 24.42
C MET A 277 2.81 -5.52 25.83
N GLU A 278 2.85 -4.22 26.15
CA GLU A 278 2.72 -3.77 27.56
C GLU A 278 1.34 -4.00 28.18
N GLU A 279 0.30 -4.24 27.37
CA GLU A 279 -1.06 -4.35 27.88
C GLU A 279 -1.91 -5.41 27.17
N VAL A 280 -1.29 -6.51 26.72
CA VAL A 280 -2.03 -7.76 26.50
C VAL A 280 -2.40 -8.29 27.88
N SER A 281 -3.69 -8.27 28.23
CA SER A 281 -4.15 -8.76 29.54
C SER A 281 -3.79 -10.24 29.67
N LEU A 282 -2.75 -10.55 30.44
CA LEU A 282 -2.35 -11.92 30.80
C LEU A 282 -3.47 -12.70 31.51
N GLU A 283 -4.50 -12.00 31.99
CA GLU A 283 -5.69 -12.57 32.62
C GLU A 283 -6.63 -13.30 31.65
N LYS A 284 -6.65 -12.93 30.35
CA LYS A 284 -7.54 -13.55 29.36
C LYS A 284 -6.74 -14.48 28.46
N GLU A 285 -7.23 -15.72 28.31
CA GLU A 285 -6.64 -16.67 27.35
C GLU A 285 -6.68 -16.10 25.93
N TRP A 286 -7.80 -15.51 25.52
CA TRP A 286 -7.97 -14.90 24.20
C TRP A 286 -8.11 -13.39 24.28
N ASN A 287 -7.37 -12.71 23.40
CA ASN A 287 -7.40 -11.27 23.22
C ASN A 287 -8.13 -10.94 21.93
N HIS A 288 -9.12 -10.05 22.05
CA HIS A 288 -9.91 -9.58 20.92
C HIS A 288 -9.24 -8.38 20.29
N VAL A 289 -9.03 -8.40 18.98
CA VAL A 289 -8.57 -7.25 18.20
C VAL A 289 -9.70 -6.81 17.30
N GLU A 290 -10.05 -5.53 17.39
CA GLU A 290 -11.00 -4.89 16.49
C GLU A 290 -10.32 -3.72 15.78
N ILE A 291 -10.53 -3.66 14.47
CA ILE A 291 -10.03 -2.61 13.59
C ILE A 291 -11.23 -1.88 13.04
N THR A 292 -11.24 -0.56 13.23
CA THR A 292 -12.25 0.35 12.68
C THR A 292 -11.56 1.55 12.04
N TYR A 293 -12.33 2.50 11.50
CA TYR A 293 -11.80 3.62 10.72
C TYR A 293 -12.43 4.93 11.19
N GLU A 294 -11.59 5.86 11.64
CA GLU A 294 -11.99 7.17 12.15
C GLU A 294 -12.74 7.95 11.05
N GLY A 295 -13.83 8.63 11.43
CA GLY A 295 -14.68 9.36 10.47
C GLY A 295 -15.55 8.47 9.56
N LEU A 296 -15.36 7.14 9.57
CA LEU A 296 -16.13 6.20 8.75
C LEU A 296 -17.08 5.29 9.54
N ILE A 297 -17.01 5.30 10.87
CA ILE A 297 -17.84 4.48 11.75
C ILE A 297 -19.34 4.76 11.53
N GLN A 298 -19.71 5.98 11.17
CA GLN A 298 -21.11 6.40 11.01
C GLN A 298 -21.52 6.60 9.54
N SER A 299 -20.58 6.58 8.60
CA SER A 299 -20.82 7.15 7.26
C SER A 299 -21.40 6.17 6.25
N SER A 300 -21.48 4.87 6.55
CA SER A 300 -21.88 3.81 5.59
C SER A 300 -21.04 3.78 4.30
N LEU A 301 -19.93 4.53 4.24
CA LEU A 301 -19.11 4.68 3.04
C LEU A 301 -18.16 3.49 2.84
N ILE A 302 -17.88 2.73 3.90
CA ILE A 302 -17.08 1.51 3.79
C ILE A 302 -17.85 0.50 2.96
N LYS A 303 -17.31 0.20 1.78
CA LYS A 303 -17.86 -0.87 0.94
C LYS A 303 -17.44 -2.21 1.51
N ILE A 304 -16.14 -2.39 1.73
CA ILE A 304 -15.55 -3.64 2.19
C ILE A 304 -14.39 -3.37 3.13
N ILE A 305 -14.25 -4.25 4.12
CA ILE A 305 -13.08 -4.41 4.95
C ILE A 305 -12.64 -5.88 4.96
N GLY A 306 -11.33 -6.10 4.96
CA GLY A 306 -10.70 -7.42 4.99
C GLY A 306 -9.56 -7.48 5.99
N ILE A 307 -9.33 -8.67 6.53
CA ILE A 307 -8.17 -8.96 7.38
C ILE A 307 -7.60 -10.34 7.05
N HIS A 308 -6.29 -10.42 7.03
CA HIS A 308 -5.53 -11.65 6.82
C HIS A 308 -4.34 -11.65 7.79
N VAL A 309 -4.26 -12.68 8.63
CA VAL A 309 -3.11 -12.89 9.53
C VAL A 309 -2.13 -13.80 8.81
N VAL A 310 -0.90 -13.32 8.58
CA VAL A 310 0.11 -14.07 7.83
C VAL A 310 0.70 -15.14 8.75
N LYS A 311 0.77 -16.37 8.26
CA LYS A 311 1.33 -17.50 9.00
C LYS A 311 2.86 -17.39 9.06
N GLU A 312 3.45 -17.47 10.25
CA GLU A 312 4.90 -17.54 10.41
C GLU A 312 5.37 -19.00 10.21
N GLU A 313 6.56 -19.22 9.66
CA GLU A 313 7.07 -20.55 9.28
C GLU A 313 7.17 -21.57 10.44
N ASN A 314 6.97 -21.16 11.69
CA ASN A 314 6.97 -22.05 12.86
C ASN A 314 5.83 -21.75 13.85
N SER A 315 4.78 -21.02 13.44
CA SER A 315 3.63 -20.75 14.31
C SER A 315 2.41 -21.60 13.95
N SER A 316 1.74 -22.12 14.97
CA SER A 316 0.45 -22.78 14.81
C SER A 316 -0.64 -21.72 14.62
N MET A 317 -1.48 -21.86 13.60
CA MET A 317 -2.71 -21.05 13.45
C MET A 317 -3.73 -21.31 14.58
N GLU A 318 -3.47 -22.28 15.47
CA GLU A 318 -4.25 -22.56 16.67
C GLU A 318 -4.33 -21.38 17.65
N ASP A 319 -3.43 -20.41 17.51
CA ASP A 319 -3.40 -19.21 18.35
C ASP A 319 -4.14 -18.02 17.71
N ILE A 320 -4.80 -18.23 16.56
CA ILE A 320 -5.55 -17.21 15.81
C ILE A 320 -6.96 -17.72 15.49
N ARG A 321 -7.98 -16.88 15.72
CA ARG A 321 -9.38 -17.20 15.39
C ARG A 321 -10.09 -15.99 14.79
N TYR A 322 -11.04 -16.26 13.90
CA TYR A 322 -11.89 -15.22 13.29
C TYR A 322 -13.32 -15.20 13.85
N ASP A 323 -13.70 -16.28 14.50
CA ASP A 323 -14.91 -16.49 15.29
C ASP A 323 -14.64 -16.22 16.79
N ASP A 324 -15.69 -15.92 17.54
CA ASP A 324 -15.59 -15.65 18.97
C ASP A 324 -15.30 -16.95 19.74
N PRO A 325 -14.15 -17.07 20.43
CA PRO A 325 -13.78 -18.27 21.18
C PRO A 325 -14.67 -18.53 22.40
N TYR A 326 -15.38 -17.51 22.88
CA TYR A 326 -16.29 -17.58 24.02
C TYR A 326 -17.75 -17.72 23.59
N ALA A 327 -18.04 -17.72 22.29
CA ALA A 327 -19.38 -18.01 21.81
C ALA A 327 -19.71 -19.47 22.13
N ILE A 328 -20.67 -19.67 23.04
CA ILE A 328 -21.24 -20.99 23.31
C ILE A 328 -21.90 -21.46 22.01
N THR A 329 -21.26 -22.39 21.30
CA THR A 329 -21.93 -23.19 20.29
C THR A 329 -23.03 -23.94 21.00
N LYS A 330 -24.27 -23.44 20.94
CA LYS A 330 -25.44 -24.27 21.27
C LYS A 330 -25.32 -25.49 20.35
N PRO A 331 -25.14 -26.71 20.87
CA PRO A 331 -25.17 -27.88 20.01
C PRO A 331 -26.50 -27.86 19.26
N PHE A 332 -26.47 -28.24 17.98
CA PHE A 332 -27.62 -28.42 17.09
C PHE A 332 -28.58 -29.49 17.66
N ILE A 333 -29.25 -29.22 18.80
CA ILE A 333 -30.25 -30.11 19.41
C ILE A 333 -31.68 -29.66 19.00
N ILE A 334 -31.84 -28.52 18.34
CA ILE A 334 -33.17 -27.96 18.01
C ILE A 334 -33.73 -28.45 16.66
N LYS A 335 -33.05 -29.34 15.92
CA LYS A 335 -33.66 -29.97 14.72
C LYS A 335 -34.31 -31.33 14.97
N TYR A 336 -33.98 -32.04 16.05
CA TYR A 336 -34.59 -33.35 16.34
C TYR A 336 -35.83 -33.27 17.25
N THR A 337 -35.96 -32.25 18.10
CA THR A 337 -37.17 -32.09 18.93
C THR A 337 -38.38 -31.63 18.12
N ALA A 338 -38.19 -30.76 17.12
CA ALA A 338 -39.27 -30.37 16.21
C ALA A 338 -39.73 -31.52 15.31
N LEU A 339 -38.81 -32.38 14.84
CA LEU A 339 -39.16 -33.57 14.04
C LEU A 339 -39.82 -34.67 14.89
N MET A 340 -39.40 -34.86 16.15
CA MET A 340 -40.06 -35.80 17.07
C MET A 340 -41.44 -35.32 17.50
N LEU A 341 -41.62 -34.01 17.73
CA LEU A 341 -42.94 -33.45 18.05
C LEU A 341 -43.90 -33.61 16.86
N THR A 342 -43.46 -33.35 15.61
CA THR A 342 -44.33 -33.57 14.45
C THR A 342 -44.62 -35.05 14.17
N PHE A 343 -43.69 -35.97 14.48
CA PHE A 343 -43.95 -37.41 14.38
C PHE A 343 -44.96 -37.92 15.41
N ILE A 344 -44.91 -37.43 16.66
CA ILE A 344 -45.85 -37.80 17.72
C ILE A 344 -47.27 -37.27 17.42
N PHE A 345 -47.40 -36.08 16.82
CA PHE A 345 -48.71 -35.56 16.40
C PHE A 345 -49.31 -36.34 15.21
N PHE A 346 -48.50 -36.87 14.30
CA PHE A 346 -49.00 -37.66 13.16
C PHE A 346 -49.43 -39.08 13.55
N THR A 347 -48.75 -39.72 14.52
CA THR A 347 -49.15 -41.06 14.99
C THR A 347 -50.30 -41.03 16.01
N GLY A 348 -50.45 -39.94 16.77
CA GLY A 348 -51.58 -39.77 17.70
C GLY A 348 -52.92 -39.52 17.01
N SER A 349 -52.89 -38.95 15.79
CA SER A 349 -54.10 -38.62 15.02
C SER A 349 -54.68 -39.82 14.25
N PHE A 350 -53.88 -40.88 14.03
CA PHE A 350 -54.33 -42.10 13.36
C PHE A 350 -54.98 -43.13 14.31
N LEU A 351 -54.76 -43.01 15.63
CA LEU A 351 -55.36 -43.92 16.62
C LEU A 351 -56.74 -43.47 17.13
N LEU A 352 -57.20 -42.27 16.74
CA LEU A 352 -58.51 -41.71 17.16
C LEU A 352 -59.62 -41.87 16.10
N PHE A 353 -59.33 -42.45 14.93
CA PHE A 353 -60.32 -42.67 13.86
C PHE A 353 -60.69 -44.15 13.62
N SER A 354 -60.32 -45.07 14.52
CA SER A 354 -60.69 -46.49 14.41
C SER A 354 -61.69 -46.98 15.47
N TYR A 355 -62.29 -46.08 16.25
CA TYR A 355 -63.42 -46.39 17.12
C TYR A 355 -64.45 -45.27 17.03
N PHE A 356 -65.31 -45.29 16.01
CA PHE A 356 -66.73 -44.93 16.05
C PHE A 356 -67.43 -45.41 14.78
#